data_AF-A0A0F9AEG4-F1
#
_entry.id   AF-A0A0F9AEG4-F1
#
_cell.length_a   1.000
_cell.length_b   1.000
_cell.length_c   1.000
_cell.angle_alpha   90.00
_cell.angle_beta   90.00
_cell.angle_gamma   90.00
#
_symmetry.space_group_name_H-M   'P 1'
#
loop_
_entity.id
_entity.type
_entity.pdbx_description
1 polymer ?
#
loop_
_entity_poly.entity_id
_entity_poly.type
_entity_poly.pdbx_seq_one_letter_code
_entity_poly.pdbx_strand_id
1 'polypeptide(L)'
;RYSKTPLVKEALRELFHDKYDIEGTGKILKKIRNNEIQINWCDIDKFSKLAIPILDHTARYYSSPSNVDKAILDMIKSRLFKTKHRLVCARCGKWVRVVETNEIKNSLSCPYCKARQITATFYSDYDLPKIIQKKHSGKKISSDEKHKFDRAWKVSSLIENFGKTALIVLSGYGVGADTAARILRNMVDEENLYKQIYEAERQYVMTRGFWDY
;
A
#
# COMPACT_ATOMS: atom_id res chain seq x y z
N ARG A 1 -29.10 19.66 -6.08
CA ARG A 1 -29.16 21.08 -6.53
C ARG A 1 -28.84 21.29 -8.02
N TYR A 2 -28.33 20.31 -8.78
CA TYR A 2 -28.02 20.46 -10.23
C TYR A 2 -28.71 19.45 -11.16
N SER A 3 -29.67 18.64 -10.69
CA SER A 3 -30.28 17.56 -11.47
C SER A 3 -31.12 17.99 -12.69
N LYS A 4 -31.54 19.26 -12.75
CA LYS A 4 -32.35 19.81 -13.85
C LYS A 4 -31.55 20.69 -14.82
N THR A 5 -30.22 20.74 -14.70
CA THR A 5 -29.42 21.54 -15.63
C THR A 5 -29.39 20.89 -17.02
N PRO A 6 -29.29 21.70 -18.09
CA PRO A 6 -29.11 21.19 -19.46
C PRO A 6 -27.90 20.26 -19.58
N LEU A 7 -26.84 20.54 -18.82
CA LEU A 7 -25.62 19.72 -18.77
C LEU A 7 -25.90 18.28 -18.28
N VAL A 8 -26.69 18.12 -17.21
CA VAL A 8 -27.04 16.80 -16.69
C VAL A 8 -27.97 16.05 -17.65
N LYS A 9 -28.89 16.77 -18.31
CA LYS A 9 -29.76 16.17 -19.33
C LYS A 9 -28.96 15.66 -20.52
N GLU A 10 -27.97 16.42 -20.98
CA GLU A 10 -27.14 16.02 -22.11
C GLU A 10 -26.22 14.85 -21.76
N ALA A 11 -25.59 14.87 -20.58
CA ALA A 11 -24.77 13.75 -20.12
C ALA A 11 -25.58 12.45 -19.98
N LEU A 12 -26.83 12.53 -19.50
CA LEU A 12 -27.72 11.37 -19.44
C LEU A 12 -28.15 10.91 -20.83
N ARG A 13 -28.42 11.85 -21.75
CA ARG A 13 -28.77 11.53 -23.13
C ARG A 13 -27.63 10.79 -23.84
N GLU A 14 -26.39 11.28 -23.70
CA GLU A 14 -25.19 10.64 -24.24
C GLU A 14 -25.03 9.22 -23.65
N LEU A 15 -25.17 9.07 -22.33
CA LEU A 15 -25.13 7.75 -21.68
C LEU A 15 -26.17 6.78 -22.25
N PHE A 16 -27.42 7.23 -22.41
CA PHE A 16 -28.51 6.39 -22.91
C PHE A 16 -28.47 6.11 -24.41
N HIS A 17 -27.79 6.94 -25.20
CA HIS A 17 -27.65 6.72 -26.65
C HIS A 17 -26.37 5.97 -27.01
N ASP A 18 -25.23 6.31 -26.38
CA ASP A 18 -23.92 5.81 -26.79
C ASP A 18 -23.41 4.66 -25.94
N LYS A 19 -23.85 4.56 -24.67
CA LYS A 19 -23.34 3.56 -23.72
C LYS A 19 -24.34 2.47 -23.36
N TYR A 20 -25.64 2.74 -23.43
CA TYR A 20 -26.69 1.79 -23.05
C TYR A 20 -27.64 1.48 -24.21
N ASP A 21 -27.96 0.20 -24.39
CA ASP A 21 -29.00 -0.25 -25.31
C ASP A 21 -30.28 -0.58 -24.54
N ILE A 22 -31.12 0.43 -24.32
CA ILE A 22 -32.37 0.30 -23.56
C ILE A 22 -33.37 -0.58 -24.31
N GLU A 23 -33.48 -0.41 -25.63
CA GLU A 23 -34.43 -1.15 -26.45
C GLU A 23 -34.07 -2.63 -26.54
N GLY A 24 -32.79 -2.96 -26.79
CA GLY A 24 -32.29 -4.32 -26.83
C GLY A 24 -32.42 -5.01 -25.48
N THR A 25 -32.08 -4.31 -24.40
CA THR A 25 -32.27 -4.84 -23.03
C THR A 25 -33.74 -5.16 -22.76
N GLY A 26 -34.66 -4.26 -23.14
CA GLY A 26 -36.09 -4.49 -23.00
C GLY A 26 -36.60 -5.71 -23.77
N LYS A 27 -36.08 -5.95 -24.98
CA LYS A 27 -36.39 -7.16 -25.77
C LYS A 27 -35.90 -8.42 -25.07
N ILE A 28 -34.67 -8.45 -24.58
CA ILE A 28 -34.10 -9.60 -23.86
C ILE A 28 -34.92 -9.92 -22.61
N LEU A 29 -35.27 -8.92 -21.80
CA LEU A 29 -36.09 -9.11 -20.60
C LEU A 29 -37.49 -9.66 -20.92
N LYS A 30 -38.11 -9.22 -22.02
CA LYS A 30 -39.38 -9.79 -22.50
C LYS A 30 -39.22 -11.25 -22.92
N LYS A 31 -38.14 -11.60 -23.63
CA LYS A 31 -37.84 -12.98 -24.01
C LYS A 31 -37.61 -13.90 -22.81
N ILE A 32 -36.92 -13.41 -21.78
CA ILE A 32 -36.78 -14.12 -20.49
C ILE A 32 -38.16 -14.33 -19.85
N ARG A 33 -38.99 -13.27 -19.76
CA ARG A 33 -40.34 -13.36 -19.18
C ARG A 33 -41.26 -14.33 -19.94
N ASN A 34 -41.15 -14.37 -21.26
CA ASN A 34 -41.92 -15.26 -22.12
C ASN A 34 -41.35 -16.69 -22.19
N ASN A 35 -40.30 -17.01 -21.41
CA ASN A 35 -39.58 -18.29 -21.43
C ASN A 35 -38.93 -18.65 -22.79
N GLU A 36 -38.73 -17.68 -23.68
CA GLU A 36 -37.94 -17.87 -24.91
C GLU A 36 -36.43 -17.96 -24.60
N ILE A 37 -35.99 -17.33 -23.52
CA ILE A 37 -34.63 -17.47 -22.95
C ILE A 37 -34.76 -18.21 -21.63
N GLN A 38 -34.26 -19.44 -21.58
CA GLN A 38 -34.24 -20.24 -20.37
C GLN A 38 -33.04 -19.88 -19.48
N ILE A 39 -33.29 -19.76 -18.18
CA ILE A 39 -32.26 -19.52 -17.17
C ILE A 39 -32.11 -20.79 -16.35
N ASN A 40 -30.90 -21.35 -16.37
CA ASN A 40 -30.58 -22.56 -15.62
C ASN A 40 -29.69 -22.18 -14.44
N TRP A 41 -30.09 -22.60 -13.25
CA TRP A 41 -29.28 -22.47 -12.04
C TRP A 41 -28.38 -23.70 -11.91
N CYS A 42 -27.07 -23.46 -11.78
CA CYS A 42 -26.07 -24.51 -11.63
C CYS A 42 -25.19 -24.21 -10.42
N ASP A 43 -25.27 -25.06 -9.40
CA ASP A 43 -24.33 -25.03 -8.27
C ASP A 43 -23.09 -25.85 -8.63
N ILE A 44 -21.93 -25.21 -8.56
CA ILE A 44 -20.64 -25.79 -8.94
C ILE A 44 -19.57 -25.45 -7.90
N ASP A 45 -18.75 -26.45 -7.54
CA ASP A 45 -17.68 -26.27 -6.56
C ASP A 45 -16.49 -25.46 -7.09
N LYS A 46 -16.39 -25.31 -8.42
CA LYS A 46 -15.30 -24.58 -9.10
C LYS A 46 -15.84 -23.71 -10.22
N PHE A 47 -15.30 -22.50 -10.33
CA PHE A 47 -15.69 -21.56 -11.39
C PHE A 47 -15.40 -22.12 -12.79
N SER A 48 -16.30 -21.81 -13.73
CA SER A 48 -16.16 -22.20 -15.13
C SER A 48 -15.07 -21.37 -15.84
N LYS A 49 -14.53 -21.89 -16.94
CA LYS A 49 -13.55 -21.16 -17.77
C LYS A 49 -14.07 -19.81 -18.29
N LEU A 50 -15.39 -19.64 -18.42
CA LEU A 50 -16.02 -18.38 -18.81
C LEU A 50 -16.20 -17.42 -17.62
N ALA A 51 -16.35 -17.94 -16.40
CA ALA A 51 -16.50 -17.13 -15.20
C ALA A 51 -15.17 -16.54 -14.72
N ILE A 52 -14.05 -17.28 -14.89
CA ILE A 52 -12.72 -16.86 -14.42
C ILE A 52 -12.33 -15.45 -14.91
N PRO A 53 -12.41 -15.10 -16.22
CA PRO A 53 -12.02 -13.77 -16.69
C PRO A 53 -12.92 -12.65 -16.17
N ILE A 54 -14.21 -12.93 -15.94
CA ILE A 54 -15.17 -11.98 -15.39
C ILE A 54 -14.80 -11.69 -13.93
N LEU A 55 -14.52 -12.74 -13.16
CA LEU A 55 -14.07 -12.64 -11.77
C LEU A 55 -12.72 -11.91 -11.68
N ASP A 56 -11.73 -12.24 -12.50
CA ASP A 56 -10.41 -11.58 -12.55
C ASP A 56 -10.51 -10.07 -12.89
N HIS A 57 -11.50 -9.69 -13.70
CA HIS A 57 -11.74 -8.28 -14.03
C HIS A 57 -12.47 -7.54 -12.90
N THR A 58 -13.40 -8.20 -12.21
CA THR A 58 -14.13 -7.62 -11.07
C THR A 58 -13.31 -7.58 -9.78
N ALA A 59 -12.44 -8.56 -9.52
CA ALA A 59 -11.59 -8.63 -8.34
C ALA A 59 -10.51 -7.53 -8.31
N ARG A 60 -10.13 -7.01 -9.50
CA ARG A 60 -9.29 -5.81 -9.65
C ARG A 60 -9.94 -4.53 -9.09
N TYR A 61 -11.27 -4.47 -9.00
CA TYR A 61 -12.02 -3.28 -8.56
C TYR A 61 -12.77 -3.47 -7.24
N TYR A 62 -13.13 -4.70 -6.88
CA TYR A 62 -13.87 -5.02 -5.65
C TYR A 62 -13.19 -6.16 -4.89
N SER A 63 -12.09 -5.85 -4.21
CA SER A 63 -11.38 -6.81 -3.37
C SER A 63 -12.15 -7.00 -2.04
N SER A 64 -12.80 -8.14 -1.87
CA SER A 64 -13.17 -8.63 -0.53
C SER A 64 -11.91 -9.07 0.22
N PRO A 65 -11.74 -8.70 1.50
CA PRO A 65 -10.50 -8.98 2.26
C PRO A 65 -10.19 -10.47 2.49
N SER A 66 -11.16 -11.37 2.29
CA SER A 66 -11.01 -12.79 2.62
C SER A 66 -10.17 -13.59 1.62
N ASN A 67 -10.07 -13.16 0.36
CA ASN A 67 -9.19 -13.76 -0.64
C ASN A 67 -8.45 -12.65 -1.38
N VAL A 68 -7.36 -12.15 -0.79
CA VAL A 68 -6.41 -11.33 -1.56
C VAL A 68 -5.83 -12.23 -2.64
N ASP A 69 -6.21 -12.01 -3.90
CA ASP A 69 -5.73 -12.80 -5.03
C ASP A 69 -4.20 -12.82 -5.03
N LYS A 70 -3.60 -14.00 -5.24
CA LYS A 70 -2.13 -14.17 -5.30
C LYS A 70 -1.48 -13.18 -6.27
N ALA A 71 -2.16 -12.88 -7.38
CA ALA A 71 -1.70 -11.88 -8.35
C ALA A 71 -1.59 -10.45 -7.76
N ILE A 72 -2.51 -10.06 -6.88
CA ILE A 72 -2.46 -8.75 -6.20
C ILE A 72 -1.32 -8.75 -5.18
N LEU A 73 -1.15 -9.82 -4.40
CA LEU A 73 -0.02 -9.97 -3.48
C LEU A 73 1.32 -9.91 -4.21
N ASP A 74 1.44 -10.56 -5.37
CA ASP A 74 2.65 -10.55 -6.19
C ASP A 74 2.96 -9.16 -6.74
N MET A 75 1.93 -8.40 -7.14
CA MET A 75 2.08 -7.01 -7.57
C MET A 75 2.54 -6.11 -6.41
N ILE A 76 1.95 -6.26 -5.23
CA ILE A 76 2.34 -5.55 -4.01
C ILE A 76 3.80 -5.88 -3.65
N LYS A 77 4.14 -7.17 -3.63
CA LYS A 77 5.48 -7.67 -3.35
C LYS A 77 6.50 -7.05 -4.29
N SER A 78 6.22 -7.07 -5.59
CA SER A 78 7.07 -6.46 -6.63
C SER A 78 7.28 -4.97 -6.41
N ARG A 79 6.24 -4.23 -6.02
CA ARG A 79 6.33 -2.80 -5.69
C ARG A 79 7.17 -2.55 -4.44
N LEU A 80 6.90 -3.27 -3.34
CA LEU A 80 7.62 -3.12 -2.07
C LEU A 80 9.13 -3.36 -2.28
N PHE A 81 9.50 -4.37 -3.07
CA PHE A 81 10.92 -4.65 -3.36
C PHE A 81 11.63 -3.56 -4.17
N LYS A 82 10.92 -2.86 -5.07
CA LYS A 82 11.46 -1.76 -5.89
C LYS A 82 11.42 -0.41 -5.18
N THR A 83 10.89 -0.35 -3.95
CA THR A 83 10.79 0.91 -3.22
C THR A 83 12.18 1.38 -2.77
N LYS A 84 12.48 2.65 -3.04
CA LYS A 84 13.76 3.30 -2.71
C LYS A 84 13.71 3.93 -1.33
N HIS A 85 14.70 3.60 -0.52
CA HIS A 85 14.88 4.11 0.82
C HIS A 85 16.19 4.85 0.96
N ARG A 86 16.19 5.91 1.75
CA ARG A 86 17.42 6.52 2.24
C ARG A 86 17.74 5.93 3.60
N LEU A 87 18.83 5.18 3.65
CA LEU A 87 19.42 4.69 4.88
C LEU A 87 20.33 5.77 5.48
N VAL A 88 20.22 5.96 6.80
CA VAL A 88 21.02 6.91 7.56
C VAL A 88 21.48 6.24 8.85
N CYS A 89 22.72 6.47 9.27
CA CYS A 89 23.13 6.07 10.61
C CYS A 89 22.42 6.92 11.67
N ALA A 90 21.56 6.30 12.49
CA ALA A 90 20.81 6.99 13.54
C ALA A 90 21.70 7.51 14.68
N ARG A 91 22.93 6.99 14.81
CA ARG A 91 23.89 7.37 15.87
C ARG A 91 24.73 8.60 15.51
N CYS A 92 25.33 8.62 14.32
CA CYS A 92 26.27 9.69 13.93
C CYS A 92 25.81 10.53 12.74
N GLY A 93 24.81 10.07 11.97
CA GLY A 93 24.27 10.78 10.81
C GLY A 93 25.23 11.00 9.63
N LYS A 94 26.47 10.51 9.70
CA LYS A 94 27.51 10.69 8.66
C LYS A 94 27.31 9.75 7.48
N TRP A 95 26.95 8.49 7.74
CA TRP A 95 26.69 7.52 6.69
C TRP A 95 25.26 7.69 6.17
N VAL A 96 25.16 7.91 4.87
CA VAL A 96 23.89 7.99 4.13
C VAL A 96 24.04 7.18 2.85
N ARG A 97 23.03 6.37 2.52
CA ARG A 97 22.99 5.63 1.26
C ARG A 97 21.55 5.51 0.78
N VAL A 98 21.32 5.69 -0.51
CA VAL A 98 20.03 5.35 -1.13
C VAL A 98 20.14 3.94 -1.69
N VAL A 99 19.17 3.10 -1.38
CA VAL A 99 19.12 1.70 -1.81
C VAL A 99 17.69 1.32 -2.16
N GLU A 100 17.54 0.33 -3.04
CA GLU A 100 16.27 -0.36 -3.22
C GLU A 100 16.11 -1.46 -2.16
N THR A 101 14.86 -1.80 -1.83
CA THR A 101 14.56 -2.77 -0.77
C THR A 101 15.12 -4.16 -1.06
N ASN A 102 15.19 -4.55 -2.34
CA ASN A 102 15.79 -5.80 -2.79
C ASN A 102 17.32 -5.88 -2.56
N GLU A 103 18.05 -4.77 -2.61
CA GLU A 103 19.52 -4.68 -2.56
C GLU A 103 20.13 -4.83 -1.16
N ILE A 104 19.31 -4.70 -0.11
CA ILE A 104 19.78 -4.76 1.27
C ILE A 104 20.17 -6.18 1.68
N LYS A 105 21.38 -6.29 2.27
CA LYS A 105 21.83 -7.47 3.02
C LYS A 105 21.36 -7.38 4.47
N ASN A 106 21.20 -8.53 5.14
CA ASN A 106 20.67 -8.60 6.51
C ASN A 106 21.51 -7.85 7.56
N SER A 107 22.82 -7.66 7.32
CA SER A 107 23.70 -6.94 8.25
C SER A 107 24.03 -5.53 7.72
N LEU A 108 23.48 -4.51 8.37
CA LEU A 108 23.81 -3.11 8.11
C LEU A 108 24.65 -2.55 9.27
N SER A 109 25.78 -1.92 8.95
CA SER A 109 26.64 -1.26 9.93
C SER A 109 27.23 0.02 9.38
N CYS A 110 27.29 1.05 10.20
CA CYS A 110 27.90 2.32 9.81
C CYS A 110 29.42 2.17 9.71
N PRO A 111 30.05 2.54 8.57
CA PRO A 111 31.50 2.46 8.41
C PRO A 111 32.26 3.47 9.28
N TYR A 112 31.63 4.58 9.70
CA TYR A 112 32.28 5.63 10.47
C TYR A 112 32.29 5.38 11.98
N CYS A 113 31.17 4.91 12.55
CA CYS A 113 31.04 4.71 14.01
C CYS A 113 30.81 3.25 14.40
N LYS A 114 30.80 2.33 13.43
CA LYS A 114 30.57 0.88 13.61
C LYS A 114 29.23 0.51 14.26
N ALA A 115 28.35 1.48 14.46
CA ALA A 115 27.01 1.26 15.00
C ALA A 115 26.12 0.48 14.01
N ARG A 116 25.26 -0.38 14.55
CA ARG A 116 24.27 -1.15 13.79
C ARG A 116 22.92 -0.41 13.65
N GLN A 117 22.76 0.70 14.36
CA GLN A 117 21.57 1.54 14.32
C GLN A 117 21.52 2.34 13.02
N ILE A 118 21.00 1.69 11.98
CA ILE A 118 20.72 2.27 10.67
C ILE A 118 19.20 2.43 10.54
N THR A 119 18.75 3.68 10.38
CA THR A 119 17.35 3.99 10.10
C THR A 119 17.10 4.06 8.60
N ALA A 120 15.87 3.83 8.18
CA ALA A 120 15.37 4.14 6.84
C ALA A 120 14.41 5.34 6.90
N THR A 121 14.42 6.14 5.84
CA THR A 121 13.45 7.20 5.57
C THR A 121 13.19 7.29 4.06
N PHE A 122 12.24 8.11 3.65
CA PHE A 122 11.94 8.36 2.24
C PHE A 122 13.18 8.86 1.49
N TYR A 123 13.30 8.47 0.21
CA TYR A 123 14.47 8.82 -0.61
C TYR A 123 14.71 10.35 -0.69
N SER A 124 13.66 11.15 -0.55
CA SER A 124 13.67 12.62 -0.64
C SER A 124 13.87 13.32 0.71
N ASP A 125 14.01 12.60 1.82
CA ASP A 125 14.24 13.20 3.14
C ASP A 125 15.73 13.55 3.32
N TYR A 126 16.09 14.79 3.01
CA TYR A 126 17.44 15.36 3.17
C TYR A 126 17.68 15.96 4.56
N ASP A 127 16.65 16.06 5.39
CA ASP A 127 16.73 16.76 6.67
C ASP A 127 17.13 15.82 7.80
N LEU A 128 16.67 14.56 7.76
CA LEU A 128 16.97 13.61 8.82
C LEU A 128 18.47 13.43 9.12
N PRO A 129 19.38 13.31 8.13
CA PRO A 129 20.82 13.28 8.40
C PRO A 129 21.31 14.51 9.17
N LYS A 130 20.81 15.71 8.82
CA LYS A 130 21.19 16.97 9.47
C LYS A 130 20.70 17.01 10.92
N ILE A 131 19.47 16.56 11.17
CA ILE A 131 18.89 16.48 12.52
C ILE A 131 19.70 15.53 13.41
N ILE A 132 20.05 14.35 12.89
CA ILE A 132 20.87 13.37 13.62
C ILE A 132 22.26 13.93 13.92
N GLN A 133 22.92 14.56 12.94
CA GLN A 133 24.23 15.19 13.14
C GLN A 133 24.17 16.32 14.17
N LYS A 134 23.14 17.17 14.11
CA LYS A 134 22.90 18.26 15.06
C LYS A 134 22.79 17.74 16.49
N LYS A 135 22.01 16.67 16.70
CA LYS A 135 21.89 16.00 18.01
C LYS A 135 23.20 15.36 18.44
N HIS A 136 23.91 14.70 17.52
CA HIS A 136 25.20 14.05 17.79
C HIS A 136 26.28 15.06 18.23
N SER A 137 26.27 16.28 17.66
CA SER A 137 27.16 17.38 18.06
C SER A 137 26.72 18.11 19.34
N GLY A 138 25.71 17.61 20.07
CA GLY A 138 25.24 18.20 21.32
C GLY A 138 24.44 19.51 21.17
N LYS A 139 24.04 19.87 19.94
CA LYS A 139 23.23 21.09 19.70
C LYS A 139 21.78 20.83 20.09
N LYS A 140 21.09 21.88 20.58
CA LYS A 140 19.65 21.82 20.88
C LYS A 140 18.86 21.58 19.59
N ILE A 141 17.96 20.61 19.63
CA ILE A 141 17.00 20.31 18.57
C ILE A 141 15.61 20.82 18.97
N SER A 142 14.80 21.25 18.00
CA SER A 142 13.41 21.67 18.26
C SER A 142 12.54 20.47 18.66
N SER A 143 11.31 20.74 19.15
CA SER A 143 10.35 19.67 19.48
C SER A 143 10.06 18.79 18.26
N ASP A 144 9.85 19.39 17.09
CA ASP A 144 9.57 18.68 15.83
C ASP A 144 10.77 17.84 15.37
N GLU A 145 11.98 18.40 15.47
CA GLU A 145 13.22 17.67 15.17
C GLU A 145 13.41 16.48 16.12
N LYS A 146 13.06 16.65 17.40
CA LYS A 146 13.10 15.58 18.40
C LYS A 146 12.13 14.46 18.05
N HIS A 147 10.89 14.78 17.66
CA HIS A 147 9.92 13.78 17.21
C HIS A 147 10.41 13.00 15.97
N LYS A 148 11.00 13.69 14.98
CA LYS A 148 11.62 13.03 13.81
C LYS A 148 12.77 12.12 14.22
N PHE A 149 13.64 12.58 15.12
CA PHE A 149 14.75 11.78 15.63
C PHE A 149 14.25 10.53 16.37
N ASP A 150 13.29 10.66 17.29
CA ASP A 150 12.81 9.55 18.10
C ASP A 150 12.11 8.49 17.21
N ARG A 151 11.38 8.93 16.18
CA ARG A 151 10.82 8.04 15.15
C ARG A 151 11.93 7.31 14.38
N ALA A 152 12.97 8.01 13.94
CA ALA A 152 14.10 7.41 13.25
C ALA A 152 14.86 6.42 14.14
N TRP A 153 14.99 6.71 15.44
CA TRP A 153 15.60 5.78 16.39
C TRP A 153 14.79 4.49 16.50
N LYS A 154 13.45 4.58 16.65
CA LYS A 154 12.56 3.41 16.63
C LYS A 154 12.72 2.57 15.36
N VAL A 155 12.74 3.23 14.20
CA VAL A 155 12.95 2.56 12.90
C VAL A 155 14.30 1.85 12.86
N SER A 156 15.37 2.47 13.38
CA SER A 156 16.68 1.83 13.43
C SER A 156 16.69 0.56 14.26
N SER A 157 15.97 0.53 15.39
CA SER A 157 15.80 -0.69 16.19
C SER A 157 15.03 -1.79 15.46
N LEU A 158 14.01 -1.43 14.65
CA LEU A 158 13.28 -2.40 13.84
C LEU A 158 14.18 -3.00 12.75
N ILE A 159 14.98 -2.18 12.08
CA ILE A 159 15.91 -2.64 11.04
C ILE A 159 17.03 -3.49 11.65
N GLU A 160 17.54 -3.14 12.84
CA GLU A 160 18.55 -3.93 13.54
C GLU A 160 18.03 -5.33 13.91
N ASN A 161 16.77 -5.43 14.35
CA ASN A 161 16.17 -6.71 14.78
C ASN A 161 15.64 -7.58 13.63
N PHE A 162 14.97 -6.96 12.64
CA PHE A 162 14.26 -7.68 11.58
C PHE A 162 14.93 -7.56 10.20
N GLY A 163 16.01 -6.78 10.07
CA GLY A 163 16.80 -6.66 8.85
C GLY A 163 15.98 -6.22 7.64
N LYS A 164 16.11 -6.95 6.54
CA LYS A 164 15.42 -6.68 5.26
C LYS A 164 13.89 -6.69 5.41
N THR A 165 13.36 -7.56 6.26
CA THR A 165 11.91 -7.67 6.51
C THR A 165 11.34 -6.37 7.06
N ALA A 166 12.07 -5.70 7.95
CA ALA A 166 11.67 -4.40 8.47
C ALA A 166 11.54 -3.36 7.35
N LEU A 167 12.47 -3.36 6.40
CA LEU A 167 12.43 -2.43 5.27
C LEU A 167 11.27 -2.71 4.31
N ILE A 168 10.94 -3.99 4.09
CA ILE A 168 9.76 -4.38 3.29
C ILE A 168 8.49 -3.80 3.91
N VAL A 169 8.32 -3.94 5.23
CA VAL A 169 7.16 -3.39 5.94
C VAL A 169 7.12 -1.87 5.86
N LEU A 170 8.26 -1.20 6.06
CA LEU A 170 8.39 0.26 5.96
C LEU A 170 8.24 0.80 4.53
N SER A 171 8.24 -0.07 3.51
CA SER A 171 7.95 0.31 2.12
C SER A 171 6.46 0.49 1.87
N GLY A 172 5.60 0.05 2.80
CA GLY A 172 4.16 0.24 2.71
C GLY A 172 3.75 1.70 2.82
N TYR A 173 2.80 2.13 1.99
CA TYR A 173 2.24 3.48 2.05
C TYR A 173 1.54 3.74 3.39
N GLY A 174 1.92 4.82 4.06
CA GLY A 174 1.36 5.17 5.36
C GLY A 174 1.85 4.29 6.52
N VAL A 175 2.80 3.38 6.28
CA VAL A 175 3.36 2.53 7.33
C VAL A 175 4.50 3.26 8.05
N GLY A 176 4.18 3.86 9.19
CA GLY A 176 5.16 4.49 10.08
C GLY A 176 5.84 3.50 11.05
N ALA A 177 6.72 4.01 11.91
CA ALA A 177 7.48 3.21 12.88
C ALA A 177 6.59 2.34 13.79
N ASP A 178 5.51 2.91 14.33
CA ASP A 178 4.63 2.20 15.27
C ASP A 178 3.76 1.14 14.56
N THR A 179 3.29 1.42 13.35
CA THR A 179 2.55 0.45 12.52
C THR A 179 3.46 -0.69 12.09
N ALA A 180 4.68 -0.37 11.63
CA ALA A 180 5.67 -1.37 11.26
C ALA A 180 6.02 -2.29 12.44
N ALA A 181 6.18 -1.73 13.65
CA ALA A 181 6.43 -2.52 14.85
C ALA A 181 5.30 -3.51 15.17
N ARG A 182 4.04 -3.14 14.93
CA ARG A 182 2.89 -4.05 15.13
C ARG A 182 2.89 -5.18 14.11
N ILE A 183 3.06 -4.84 12.83
CA ILE A 183 3.09 -5.82 11.73
C ILE A 183 4.23 -6.83 11.96
N LEU A 184 5.44 -6.35 12.28
CA LEU A 184 6.59 -7.21 12.54
C LEU A 184 6.44 -8.09 13.78
N ARG A 185 5.71 -7.62 14.80
CA ARG A 185 5.43 -8.41 16.01
C ARG A 185 4.44 -9.55 15.74
N ASN A 186 3.46 -9.31 14.89
CA ASN A 186 2.41 -10.28 14.54
C ASN A 186 2.76 -11.11 13.30
N MET A 187 4.03 -11.12 12.89
CA MET A 187 4.49 -11.89 11.76
C MET A 187 4.57 -13.38 12.13
N VAL A 188 3.71 -14.19 11.51
CA VAL A 188 3.73 -15.66 11.62
C VAL A 188 4.42 -16.27 10.40
N ASP A 189 4.11 -15.76 9.21
CA ASP A 189 4.58 -16.24 7.92
C ASP A 189 4.70 -15.08 6.90
N GLU A 190 5.37 -15.34 5.78
CA GLU A 190 5.63 -14.32 4.75
C GLU A 190 4.35 -13.85 4.05
N GLU A 191 3.38 -14.73 3.82
CA GLU A 191 2.13 -14.36 3.14
C GLU A 191 1.27 -13.45 4.02
N ASN A 192 1.15 -13.80 5.31
CA ASN A 192 0.50 -12.96 6.32
C ASN A 192 1.17 -11.59 6.47
N LEU A 193 2.51 -11.53 6.38
CA LEU A 193 3.22 -10.25 6.40
C LEU A 193 2.73 -9.31 5.29
N TYR A 194 2.65 -9.80 4.04
CA TYR A 194 2.18 -8.99 2.92
C TYR A 194 0.70 -8.62 3.04
N LYS A 195 -0.15 -9.52 3.56
CA LYS A 195 -1.56 -9.22 3.86
C LYS A 195 -1.68 -8.09 4.88
N GLN A 196 -0.92 -8.13 5.97
CA GLN A 196 -0.93 -7.07 6.99
C GLN A 196 -0.42 -5.72 6.45
N ILE A 197 0.59 -5.73 5.56
CA ILE A 197 1.04 -4.50 4.88
C ILE A 197 -0.09 -3.93 4.02
N TYR A 198 -0.76 -4.78 3.22
CA TYR A 198 -1.88 -4.36 2.38
C TYR A 198 -3.05 -3.76 3.18
N GLU A 199 -3.40 -4.39 4.31
CA GLU A 199 -4.44 -3.87 5.20
C GLU A 199 -4.07 -2.51 5.79
N ALA A 200 -2.80 -2.34 6.20
CA ALA A 200 -2.32 -1.05 6.71
C ALA A 200 -2.36 0.04 5.64
N GLU A 201 -1.99 -0.27 4.39
CA GLU A 201 -2.10 0.67 3.27
C GLU A 201 -3.55 1.05 2.98
N ARG A 202 -4.46 0.08 2.99
CA ARG A 202 -5.89 0.32 2.79
C ARG A 202 -6.46 1.20 3.90
N GLN A 203 -6.11 0.94 5.17
CA GLN A 203 -6.50 1.79 6.29
C GLN A 203 -5.96 3.22 6.13
N TYR A 204 -4.71 3.37 5.69
CA TYR A 204 -4.14 4.68 5.41
C TYR A 204 -4.91 5.41 4.31
N VAL A 205 -5.19 4.77 3.17
CA VAL A 205 -5.96 5.38 2.07
C VAL A 205 -7.38 5.77 2.50
N MET A 206 -8.06 4.89 3.24
CA MET A 206 -9.42 5.15 3.74
C MET A 206 -9.47 6.30 4.74
N THR A 207 -8.46 6.43 5.60
CA THR A 207 -8.46 7.45 6.64
C THR A 207 -7.82 8.75 6.20
N ARG A 208 -6.96 8.76 5.16
CA ARG A 208 -6.20 9.94 4.70
C ARG A 208 -7.05 11.20 4.52
N GLY A 209 -8.26 11.08 3.96
CA GLY A 209 -9.17 12.22 3.77
C GLY A 209 -9.64 12.90 5.06
N PHE A 210 -9.46 12.28 6.22
CA PHE A 210 -9.80 12.84 7.53
C PHE A 210 -8.61 13.51 8.25
N TRP A 211 -7.39 13.43 7.70
CA TRP A 211 -6.18 14.00 8.32
C TRP A 211 -5.73 15.33 7.71
N ASP A 212 -6.40 15.79 6.64
CA ASP A 212 -6.12 17.08 5.97
C ASP A 212 -7.04 18.21 6.51
N TYR A 213 -7.24 18.28 7.84
CA TYR A 213 -7.93 19.38 8.54
C TYR A 213 -7.03 20.04 9.58
#